data_AF-A0A1I0W1W9-F1
#
_entry.id   AF-A0A1I0W1W9-F1
#
_cell.length_a   1.000
_cell.length_b   1.000
_cell.length_c   1.000
_cell.angle_alpha   90.00
_cell.angle_beta   90.00
_cell.angle_gamma   90.00
#
_symmetry.space_group_name_H-M   'P 1'
#
loop_
_entity.id
_entity.type
_entity.pdbx_description
1 polymer ?
#
loop_
_entity_poly.entity_id
_entity_poly.type
_entity_poly.pdbx_seq_one_letter_code
_entity_poly.pdbx_strand_id
1 'polypeptide(L)'
;MNIEMVFDEAVLKFILKNNLIDKCRSLINLSEVLPSLTEDQEVMDILEKEDPCFLWSCSSEVGLGVTFKIHKNDDTYHITIYDLVPLD
;
A
#
# COMPACT_ATOMS: atom_id res chain seq x y z
N MET A 1 1.33 2.80 17.94
CA MET A 1 1.15 2.34 16.56
C MET A 1 2.49 2.42 15.87
N ASN A 2 3.08 1.26 15.57
CA ASN A 2 4.27 1.17 14.73
C ASN A 2 3.84 0.83 13.31
N ILE A 3 4.46 1.46 12.31
CA ILE A 3 4.17 1.18 10.90
C ILE A 3 5.48 0.92 10.18
N GLU A 4 5.51 -0.18 9.44
CA GLU A 4 6.60 -0.53 8.55
C GLU A 4 6.05 -0.65 7.14
N MET A 5 6.61 0.12 6.21
CA MET A 5 6.23 0.06 4.80
C MET A 5 7.38 -0.49 3.96
N VAL A 6 7.08 -1.52 3.16
CA VAL A 6 8.04 -2.19 2.30
C VAL A 6 7.46 -2.41 0.90
N PHE A 7 8.33 -2.68 -0.07
CA PHE A 7 7.91 -3.10 -1.40
C PHE A 7 7.97 -4.63 -1.50
N ASP A 8 7.00 -5.21 -2.21
CA ASP A 8 7.20 -6.55 -2.76
C ASP A 8 8.37 -6.53 -3.75
N GLU A 9 9.15 -7.62 -3.78
CA GLU A 9 10.36 -7.72 -4.60
C GLU A 9 10.04 -7.59 -6.10
N ALA A 10 8.94 -8.19 -6.57
CA ALA A 10 8.55 -8.13 -7.98
C ALA A 10 8.14 -6.70 -8.37
N VAL A 11 7.42 -6.01 -7.48
CA VAL A 11 7.04 -4.61 -7.66
C VAL A 11 8.26 -3.70 -7.72
N LEU A 12 9.21 -3.86 -6.79
CA LEU A 12 10.43 -3.07 -6.79
C LEU A 12 11.24 -3.28 -8.09
N LYS A 13 11.36 -4.53 -8.55
CA LYS A 13 12.01 -4.84 -9.85
C LYS A 13 11.28 -4.18 -11.02
N PHE A 14 9.96 -4.16 -11.02
CA PHE A 14 9.16 -3.51 -12.05
C PHE A 14 9.37 -1.99 -12.07
N ILE A 15 9.35 -1.33 -10.91
CA ILE A 15 9.61 0.11 -10.78
C ILE A 15 10.98 0.46 -11.35
N LEU A 16 12.01 -0.27 -10.93
CA LEU A 16 13.39 -0.03 -11.36
C LEU A 16 13.58 -0.27 -12.86
N LYS A 17 13.01 -1.35 -13.40
CA LYS A 17 13.10 -1.69 -14.83
C LYS A 17 12.46 -0.62 -15.73
N ASN A 18 11.38 0.01 -15.28
CA ASN A 18 10.62 0.97 -16.07
C ASN A 18 10.87 2.43 -15.67
N ASN A 19 11.84 2.69 -14.79
CA ASN A 19 12.17 4.03 -14.28
C ASN A 19 10.96 4.80 -13.70
N LEU A 20 10.13 4.11 -12.91
CA LEU A 20 8.86 4.66 -12.38
C LEU A 20 9.00 5.31 -10.99
N ILE A 21 10.22 5.46 -10.46
CA ILE A 21 10.46 5.90 -9.07
C ILE A 21 9.75 7.23 -8.76
N ASP A 22 9.90 8.22 -9.65
CA ASP A 22 9.32 9.55 -9.43
C ASP A 22 7.79 9.53 -9.50
N LYS A 23 7.23 8.68 -10.38
CA LYS A 23 5.79 8.46 -10.49
C LYS A 23 5.22 7.78 -9.24
N CYS A 24 5.88 6.74 -8.74
CA CYS A 24 5.40 6.00 -7.59
C CYS A 24 5.43 6.84 -6.30
N ARG A 25 6.40 7.76 -6.16
CA ARG A 25 6.62 8.51 -4.90
C ARG A 25 5.38 9.21 -4.36
N SER A 26 4.55 9.79 -5.22
CA SER A 26 3.31 10.47 -4.79
C SER A 26 2.21 9.50 -4.38
N LEU A 27 2.23 8.27 -4.91
CA LEU A 27 1.17 7.27 -4.75
C LEU A 27 1.41 6.30 -3.58
N ILE A 28 2.67 6.09 -3.19
CA ILE A 28 3.06 5.13 -2.14
C ILE A 28 3.21 5.78 -0.75
N ASN A 29 2.54 6.90 -0.53
CA ASN A 29 2.65 7.64 0.73
C ASN A 29 1.80 6.97 1.82
N LEU A 30 2.28 6.99 3.07
CA LEU A 30 1.51 6.58 4.24
C LEU A 30 0.18 7.33 4.37
N SER A 31 0.09 8.57 3.89
CA SER A 31 -1.18 9.32 3.88
C SER A 31 -2.31 8.61 3.13
N GLU A 32 -2.00 7.73 2.19
CA GLU A 32 -2.99 6.96 1.42
C GLU A 32 -3.62 5.83 2.22
N VAL A 33 -2.92 5.33 3.24
CA VAL A 33 -3.33 4.15 4.03
C VAL A 33 -3.76 4.51 5.45
N LEU A 34 -3.22 5.59 6.02
CA LEU A 34 -3.51 6.01 7.40
C LEU A 34 -5.01 6.19 7.70
N PRO A 35 -5.82 6.85 6.84
CA PRO A 35 -7.25 7.02 7.12
C PRO A 35 -7.96 5.68 7.30
N SER A 36 -7.67 4.69 6.44
CA SER A 36 -8.23 3.35 6.58
C SER A 36 -7.81 2.64 7.87
N LEU A 37 -6.62 2.95 8.40
CA LEU A 37 -6.14 2.35 9.65
C LEU A 37 -6.69 3.03 10.92
N THR A 38 -7.33 4.20 10.79
CA THR A 38 -7.83 4.97 11.94
C THR A 38 -9.33 5.22 11.92
N GLU A 39 -9.96 5.22 10.75
CA GLU A 39 -11.34 5.66 10.57
C GLU A 39 -12.23 4.59 9.92
N ASP A 40 -11.66 3.57 9.28
CA ASP A 40 -12.40 2.50 8.61
C ASP A 40 -12.54 1.26 9.51
N GLN A 41 -13.73 1.09 10.08
CA GLN A 41 -14.02 -0.01 11.00
C GLN A 41 -13.91 -1.39 10.34
N GLU A 42 -14.23 -1.52 9.06
CA GLU A 42 -14.15 -2.81 8.37
C GLU A 42 -12.69 -3.25 8.23
N VAL A 43 -11.82 -2.31 7.87
CA VAL A 43 -10.37 -2.54 7.80
C VAL A 43 -9.82 -2.90 9.18
N MET A 44 -10.22 -2.16 10.22
CA MET A 44 -9.79 -2.45 11.59
C MET A 44 -10.23 -3.85 12.05
N ASP A 45 -11.48 -4.24 11.79
CA ASP A 45 -12.03 -5.56 12.15
C ASP A 45 -11.34 -6.72 11.43
N ILE A 46 -10.92 -6.53 10.17
CA ILE A 46 -10.12 -7.51 9.41
C ILE A 46 -8.76 -7.68 10.06
N LEU A 47 -8.08 -6.57 10.33
CA LEU A 47 -6.72 -6.57 10.89
C LEU A 47 -6.68 -7.09 12.34
N GLU A 48 -7.74 -6.92 13.13
CA GLU A 48 -7.87 -7.51 14.47
C GLU A 48 -7.99 -9.03 14.45
N LYS A 49 -8.44 -9.61 13.34
CA LYS A 49 -8.47 -11.08 13.13
C LYS A 49 -7.14 -11.64 12.63
N GLU A 50 -6.11 -10.79 12.54
CA GLU A 50 -4.80 -11.11 11.96
C GLU A 50 -4.85 -11.47 10.46
N ASP A 51 -5.97 -11.20 9.79
CA ASP A 51 -6.13 -11.42 8.36
C ASP A 51 -5.52 -10.25 7.55
N PRO A 52 -4.95 -10.51 6.35
CA PRO A 52 -4.53 -9.45 5.45
C PRO A 52 -5.69 -8.59 4.99
N CYS A 53 -5.52 -7.28 5.09
CA CYS A 53 -6.36 -6.32 4.37
C CYS A 53 -5.66 -5.86 3.08
N PHE A 54 -6.42 -5.72 2.00
CA PHE A 54 -5.94 -5.17 0.74
C PHE A 54 -6.62 -3.84 0.46
N LEU A 55 -5.83 -2.77 0.31
CA LEU A 55 -6.31 -1.44 -0.03
C LEU A 55 -5.83 -1.06 -1.42
N TRP A 56 -6.70 -0.42 -2.19
CA TRP A 56 -6.39 0.09 -3.52
C TRP A 56 -6.38 1.62 -3.50
N SER A 57 -5.33 2.24 -4.04
CA SER A 57 -5.29 3.66 -4.35
C SER A 57 -4.84 3.87 -5.80
N CYS A 58 -5.18 5.01 -6.38
CA CYS A 58 -4.82 5.33 -7.76
C CYS A 58 -4.69 6.84 -7.97
N SER A 59 -3.84 7.25 -8.91
CA SER A 59 -3.70 8.64 -9.32
C SER A 59 -3.73 8.74 -10.83
N SER A 60 -4.78 9.38 -11.35
CA SER A 60 -4.93 9.67 -12.78
C SER A 60 -3.85 10.63 -13.30
N GLU A 61 -3.35 11.54 -12.46
CA GLU A 61 -2.25 12.44 -12.83
C GLU A 61 -0.96 11.68 -13.12
N VAL A 62 -0.69 10.65 -12.31
CA VAL A 62 0.49 9.80 -12.44
C VAL A 62 0.29 8.67 -13.46
N GLY A 63 -0.97 8.28 -13.70
CA GLY A 63 -1.35 7.16 -14.55
C GLY A 63 -1.01 5.81 -13.92
N LEU A 64 -1.08 5.70 -12.59
CA LEU A 64 -0.73 4.49 -11.84
C LEU A 64 -1.75 4.20 -10.73
N GLY A 65 -2.05 2.92 -10.55
CA GLY A 65 -2.74 2.37 -9.40
C GLY A 65 -1.82 1.49 -8.57
N VAL A 66 -2.07 1.42 -7.27
CA VAL A 66 -1.29 0.67 -6.28
C VAL A 66 -2.20 -0.15 -5.38
N THR A 67 -1.80 -1.38 -5.12
CA THR A 67 -2.39 -2.21 -4.07
C THR A 67 -1.46 -2.24 -2.87
N PHE A 68 -1.97 -1.88 -1.70
CA PHE A 68 -1.33 -2.09 -0.41
C PHE A 68 -1.88 -3.36 0.21
N LYS A 69 -1.00 -4.25 0.66
CA LYS A 69 -1.34 -5.39 1.50
C LYS A 69 -0.90 -5.07 2.92
N ILE A 70 -1.85 -5.07 3.85
CA ILE A 70 -1.62 -4.70 5.24
C ILE A 70 -1.84 -5.92 6.10
N HIS A 71 -0.85 -6.21 6.95
CA HIS A 71 -1.00 -7.14 8.07
C HIS A 71 -0.75 -6.39 9.37
N LYS A 72 -1.42 -6.82 10.44
CA LYS A 72 -1.13 -6.36 11.78
C LYS A 72 -0.55 -7.53 12.59
N ASN A 73 0.65 -7.36 13.11
CA ASN A 73 1.28 -8.27 14.06
C ASN A 73 1.51 -7.49 15.35
N ASP A 74 0.90 -7.94 16.45
CA ASP A 74 0.91 -7.22 17.72
C ASP A 74 0.51 -5.73 17.55
N ASP A 75 1.40 -4.80 17.90
CA ASP A 75 1.23 -3.35 17.80
C ASP A 75 1.82 -2.73 16.51
N THR A 76 2.20 -3.57 15.54
CA THR A 76 2.88 -3.15 14.30
C THR A 76 2.04 -3.47 13.06
N TYR A 77 1.81 -2.45 12.23
CA TYR A 77 1.20 -2.58 10.91
C TYR A 77 2.30 -2.73 9.85
N HIS A 78 2.35 -3.89 9.20
CA HIS A 78 3.24 -4.16 8.08
C HIS A 78 2.49 -3.91 6.78
N ILE A 79 2.88 -2.86 6.06
CA ILE A 79 2.27 -2.42 4.82
C ILE A 79 3.20 -2.78 3.66
N THR A 80 2.75 -3.67 2.79
CA THR A 80 3.48 -4.05 1.59
C THR A 80 2.86 -3.37 0.38
N ILE A 81 3.65 -2.64 -0.40
CA ILE A 81 3.28 -2.20 -1.74
C ILE A 81 3.30 -3.46 -2.62
N TYR A 82 2.12 -4.06 -2.78
CA TYR A 82 1.94 -5.43 -3.25
C TYR A 82 1.79 -5.52 -4.77
N ASP A 83 1.17 -4.54 -5.40
CA ASP A 83 1.02 -4.49 -6.85
C ASP A 83 1.01 -3.04 -7.38
N LEU A 84 1.41 -2.87 -8.65
CA LEU A 84 1.38 -1.61 -9.38
C LEU A 84 0.84 -1.83 -10.79
N VAL A 85 -0.23 -1.10 -11.13
CA VAL A 85 -0.91 -1.24 -12.41
C VAL A 85 -0.93 0.11 -13.14
N PRO A 86 -0.50 0.17 -14.42
CA PRO A 86 -0.73 1.34 -15.26
C PRO A 86 -2.23 1.62 -15.44
N LEU A 87 -2.62 2.87 -15.39
CA LEU A 87 -3.98 3.30 -15.75
C LEU A 87 -3.96 3.81 -17.19
N ASP A 88 -4.83 3.26 -18.03
CA ASP A 88 -5.02 3.65 -19.43
C ASP A 88 -5.62 5.06 -19.59
#